data_AF-A0A3N5YIX8-F1
#
_entry.id   AF-A0A3N5YIX8-F1
#
_cell.length_a   1.000
_cell.length_b   1.000
_cell.length_c   1.000
_cell.angle_alpha   90.00
_cell.angle_beta   90.00
_cell.angle_gamma   90.00
#
_symmetry.space_group_name_H-M   'P 1'
#
loop_
_entity.id
_entity.type
_entity.pdbx_description
1 polymer ?
#
loop_
_entity_poly.entity_id
_entity_poly.type
_entity_poly.pdbx_seq_one_letter_code
_entity_poly.pdbx_strand_id
1 'polypeptide(L)'
;MIDIFLSPKRYIQKPGALADVRAYLPDVGRHPMVLSDALVHALIAPHFDRSRFPSGFSPHFVRFGVECSLTEIARLVKIAADEHVDFI
;
A
#
# COMPACT_ATOMS: atom_id res chain seq x y z
N MET A 1 -10.51 -26.75 -25.13
CA MET A 1 -11.12 -25.58 -24.45
C MET A 1 -10.34 -25.40 -23.17
N ILE A 2 -9.79 -24.21 -22.90
CA ILE A 2 -9.03 -23.96 -21.67
C ILE A 2 -9.96 -23.20 -20.73
N ASP A 3 -10.23 -23.78 -19.56
CA ASP A 3 -10.90 -23.10 -18.46
C ASP A 3 -9.85 -22.48 -17.54
N ILE A 4 -9.92 -21.16 -17.38
CA ILE A 4 -8.98 -20.39 -16.57
C ILE A 4 -9.73 -19.78 -15.39
N PHE A 5 -9.24 -20.04 -14.18
CA PHE A 5 -9.68 -19.39 -12.96
C PHE A 5 -8.52 -18.54 -12.40
N LEU A 6 -8.81 -17.26 -12.11
CA LEU A 6 -7.88 -16.32 -11.51
C LEU A 6 -8.44 -15.82 -10.18
N SER A 7 -7.57 -15.75 -9.16
CA SER A 7 -7.93 -15.24 -7.85
C SER A 7 -6.78 -14.43 -7.25
N PRO A 8 -7.05 -13.51 -6.29
CA PRO A 8 -5.99 -12.91 -5.51
C PRO A 8 -5.30 -13.97 -4.67
N LYS A 9 -3.99 -13.79 -4.41
CA LYS A 9 -3.21 -14.67 -3.53
C LYS A 9 -3.80 -14.75 -2.11
N ARG A 10 -4.45 -13.68 -1.65
CA ARG A 10 -5.10 -13.60 -0.33
C ARG A 10 -6.26 -12.59 -0.37
N TYR A 11 -7.39 -12.94 0.25
CA TYR A 11 -8.52 -12.05 0.51
C TYR A 11 -8.73 -11.94 2.03
N ILE A 12 -8.83 -10.73 2.57
CA ILE A 12 -8.93 -10.47 4.01
C ILE A 12 -10.14 -9.58 4.27
N GLN A 13 -11.11 -10.07 5.03
CA GLN A 13 -12.28 -9.30 5.45
C GLN A 13 -12.65 -9.64 6.88
N LYS A 14 -12.53 -8.65 7.77
CA LYS A 14 -12.98 -8.72 9.17
C LYS A 14 -13.10 -7.30 9.75
N PRO A 15 -13.93 -7.10 10.78
CA PRO A 15 -13.90 -5.86 11.57
C PRO A 15 -12.47 -5.56 12.05
N GLY A 16 -12.03 -4.32 11.90
CA GLY A 16 -10.70 -3.89 12.35
C GLY A 16 -9.52 -4.43 11.52
N ALA A 17 -9.73 -4.95 10.30
CA ALA A 17 -8.65 -5.49 9.46
C ALA A 17 -7.43 -4.54 9.30
N LEU A 18 -7.66 -3.23 9.24
CA LEU A 18 -6.60 -2.23 9.14
C LEU A 18 -5.75 -2.10 10.43
N ALA A 19 -6.32 -2.38 11.60
CA ALA A 19 -5.57 -2.39 12.86
C ALA A 19 -4.51 -3.50 12.90
N ASP A 20 -4.73 -4.58 12.15
CA ASP A 20 -3.83 -5.73 12.04
C ASP A 20 -2.96 -5.69 10.78
N VAL A 21 -2.89 -4.56 10.08
CA VAL A 21 -2.18 -4.43 8.79
C VAL A 21 -0.71 -4.87 8.86
N ARG A 22 -0.06 -4.70 10.03
CA ARG A 22 1.30 -5.20 10.30
C ARG A 22 1.46 -6.72 10.20
N ALA A 23 0.38 -7.49 10.34
CA ALA A 23 0.39 -8.94 10.22
C ALA A 23 0.34 -9.42 8.76
N TYR A 24 0.06 -8.51 7.81
CA TYR A 24 -0.20 -8.86 6.42
C TYR A 24 0.83 -8.28 5.45
N LEU A 25 1.31 -7.05 5.68
CA LEU A 25 2.20 -6.35 4.75
C LEU A 25 3.67 -6.82 4.77
N PRO A 26 4.28 -7.18 5.91
CA PRO A 26 5.68 -7.61 5.92
C PRO A 26 5.99 -8.88 5.12
N ASP A 27 4.98 -9.69 4.80
CA ASP A 27 5.09 -10.86 3.91
C ASP A 27 5.25 -10.44 2.43
N VAL A 28 4.98 -9.18 2.10
CA VAL A 28 5.04 -8.62 0.74
C VAL A 28 6.35 -7.89 0.50
N GLY A 29 6.74 -7.00 1.43
CA GLY A 29 7.96 -6.20 1.35
C GLY A 29 8.19 -5.34 2.59
N ARG A 30 9.12 -4.40 2.52
CA ARG A 30 9.55 -3.55 3.65
C ARG A 30 9.38 -2.05 3.40
N HIS A 31 9.31 -1.61 2.15
CA HIS A 31 9.27 -0.20 1.76
C HIS A 31 8.03 0.11 0.91
N PRO A 32 6.80 0.01 1.47
CA PRO A 32 5.59 0.26 0.69
C PRO A 32 5.42 1.72 0.30
N MET A 33 4.87 1.96 -0.89
CA MET A 33 4.19 3.20 -1.22
C MET A 33 2.72 3.12 -0.82
N VAL A 34 2.29 3.95 0.12
CA VAL A 34 0.87 4.03 0.51
C VAL A 34 0.21 5.19 -0.24
N LEU A 35 -0.63 4.84 -1.22
CA LEU A 35 -1.40 5.79 -2.03
C LEU A 35 -2.72 6.14 -1.33
N SER A 36 -2.97 7.42 -1.08
CA SER A 36 -4.23 7.88 -0.49
C SER A 36 -4.48 9.34 -0.82
N ASP A 37 -5.74 9.76 -0.85
CA ASP A 37 -6.07 11.19 -0.78
C ASP A 37 -5.85 11.72 0.65
N ALA A 38 -6.08 13.02 0.86
CA ALA A 38 -5.89 13.65 2.18
C ALA A 38 -6.83 13.11 3.27
N LEU A 39 -8.08 12.78 2.92
CA LEU A 39 -9.07 12.28 3.87
C LEU A 39 -8.71 10.85 4.30
N VAL A 40 -8.46 9.98 3.34
CA VAL A 40 -8.07 8.59 3.59
C VAL A 40 -6.75 8.54 4.33
N HIS A 41 -5.77 9.36 3.95
CA HIS A 41 -4.50 9.46 4.68
C HIS A 41 -4.72 9.74 6.18
N ALA A 42 -5.54 10.74 6.50
CA ALA A 42 -5.84 11.10 7.89
C ALA A 42 -6.49 9.94 8.67
N LEU A 43 -7.31 9.11 8.00
CA LEU A 43 -7.94 7.94 8.60
C LEU A 43 -6.96 6.78 8.82
N ILE A 44 -6.06 6.53 7.87
CA ILE A 44 -5.22 5.32 7.88
C ILE A 44 -3.85 5.53 8.54
N ALA A 45 -3.29 6.74 8.52
CA ALA A 45 -1.94 7.01 9.02
C ALA A 45 -1.68 6.51 10.45
N PRO A 46 -2.61 6.60 11.42
CA PRO A 46 -2.41 6.05 12.77
C PRO A 46 -2.17 4.53 12.81
N HIS A 47 -2.63 3.79 11.80
CA HIS A 47 -2.43 2.33 11.69
C HIS A 47 -1.05 1.96 11.15
N PHE A 48 -0.33 2.91 10.57
CA PHE A 48 1.01 2.76 10.00
C PHE A 48 2.12 3.33 10.90
N ASP A 49 1.83 3.53 12.19
CA ASP A 49 2.81 3.91 13.20
C ASP A 49 3.99 2.92 13.19
N ARG A 50 5.17 3.43 12.83
CA ARG A 50 6.40 2.65 12.62
C ARG A 50 6.81 1.84 13.84
N SER A 51 6.48 2.32 15.05
CA SER A 51 6.77 1.59 16.30
C SER A 51 6.05 0.23 16.40
N ARG A 52 5.01 0.04 15.60
CA ARG A 52 4.17 -1.17 15.58
C ARG A 52 4.62 -2.19 14.55
N PHE A 53 5.55 -1.85 13.67
CA PHE A 53 6.03 -2.74 12.62
C PHE A 53 7.39 -3.37 12.99
N PRO A 54 7.74 -4.53 12.38
CA PRO A 54 9.08 -5.07 12.50
C PRO A 54 10.13 -4.05 12.04
N SER A 55 11.34 -4.14 12.61
CA SER A 55 12.48 -3.31 12.21
C SER A 55 12.67 -3.32 10.70
N GLY A 56 12.94 -2.15 10.12
CA GLY A 56 13.16 -1.96 8.69
C GLY A 56 11.90 -1.75 7.85
N PHE A 57 10.70 -1.83 8.43
CA PHE A 57 9.48 -1.45 7.70
C PHE A 57 9.31 0.07 7.64
N SER A 58 9.34 0.63 6.43
CA SER A 58 9.34 2.08 6.20
C SER A 58 8.33 2.47 5.12
N PRO A 59 7.07 2.72 5.48
CA PRO A 59 6.06 3.18 4.53
C PRO A 59 6.39 4.60 4.04
N HIS A 60 6.22 4.81 2.74
CA HIS A 60 6.32 6.09 2.05
C HIS A 60 4.91 6.52 1.58
N PHE A 61 4.36 7.57 2.18
CA PHE A 61 3.00 8.05 1.87
C PHE A 61 3.04 9.03 0.70
N VAL A 62 2.26 8.74 -0.34
CA VAL A 62 2.12 9.64 -1.49
C VAL A 62 0.66 10.01 -1.66
N ARG A 63 0.41 11.32 -1.76
CA ARG A 63 -0.93 11.80 -2.08
C ARG A 63 -1.29 11.35 -3.50
N PHE A 64 -2.37 10.58 -3.61
CA PHE A 64 -3.01 10.28 -4.88
C PHE A 64 -3.68 11.55 -5.40
N GLY A 65 -3.50 11.83 -6.69
CA GLY A 65 -4.18 12.90 -7.40
C GLY A 65 -5.70 12.68 -7.47
N VAL A 66 -6.37 13.48 -8.30
CA VAL A 66 -7.84 13.42 -8.40
C VAL A 66 -8.31 12.25 -9.27
N GLU A 67 -7.47 11.75 -10.20
CA GLU A 67 -7.92 10.82 -11.24
C GLU A 67 -6.89 9.75 -11.57
N CYS A 68 -7.37 8.55 -11.91
CA CYS A 68 -6.55 7.44 -12.37
C CYS A 68 -6.17 7.64 -13.85
N SER A 69 -5.18 8.50 -14.08
CA SER A 69 -4.70 8.85 -15.42
C SER A 69 -3.28 8.35 -15.67
N LEU A 70 -2.90 8.20 -16.95
CA LEU A 70 -1.52 7.85 -17.33
C LEU A 70 -0.50 8.86 -16.80
N THR A 71 -0.86 10.14 -16.76
CA THR A 71 -0.02 11.20 -16.20
C THR A 71 0.23 10.97 -14.70
N GLU A 72 -0.83 10.63 -13.95
CA GLU A 72 -0.72 10.37 -12.53
C GLU A 72 0.07 9.08 -12.25
N ILE A 73 -0.19 8.02 -13.01
CA ILE A 73 0.59 6.77 -12.93
C ILE A 73 2.07 7.03 -13.18
N ALA A 74 2.42 7.80 -14.23
CA ALA A 74 3.81 8.13 -14.53
C ALA A 74 4.48 8.91 -13.39
N ARG A 75 3.76 9.85 -12.77
CA ARG A 75 4.23 10.59 -11.60
C ARG A 75 4.51 9.66 -10.41
N LEU A 76 3.59 8.74 -10.11
CA LEU A 76 3.71 7.80 -9.00
C LEU A 76 4.84 6.78 -9.23
N VAL A 77 4.98 6.27 -10.45
CA VAL A 77 6.09 5.36 -10.83
C VAL A 77 7.45 6.03 -10.63
N LYS A 78 7.58 7.32 -11.02
CA LYS A 78 8.81 8.07 -10.78
C LYS A 78 9.13 8.15 -9.29
N ILE A 79 8.15 8.50 -8.46
CA ILE A 79 8.35 8.58 -7.00
C ILE A 79 8.74 7.20 -6.44
N ALA A 80 8.09 6.12 -6.89
CA ALA A 80 8.39 4.77 -6.42
C ALA A 80 9.85 4.38 -6.69
N ALA A 81 10.37 4.73 -7.88
CA ALA A 81 11.75 4.48 -8.24
C ALA A 81 12.74 5.31 -7.41
N ASP A 82 12.47 6.62 -7.26
CA ASP A 82 13.32 7.54 -6.51
C ASP A 82 13.40 7.17 -5.02
N GLU A 83 12.29 6.68 -4.45
CA GLU A 83 12.18 6.33 -3.02
C GLU A 83 12.49 4.86 -2.72
N HIS A 84 12.90 4.10 -3.74
CA HIS A 84 13.22 2.66 -3.63
C HIS A 84 12.10 1.83 -2.99
N VAL A 85 10.87 2.14 -3.37
CA VAL A 85 9.68 1.39 -2.96
C VAL A 85 9.71 -0.02 -3.54
N ASP A 86 9.34 -1.02 -2.73
CA ASP A 86 9.34 -2.44 -3.14
C ASP A 86 7.93 -3.03 -3.33
N PHE A 87 6.87 -2.36 -2.87
CA PHE A 87 5.47 -2.67 -3.21
C PHE A 87 4.54 -1.46 -3.00
N ILE A 88 3.29 -1.56 -3.48
CA ILE A 88 2.23 -0.54 -3.32
C ILE A 88 1.10 -1.15 -2.51
#